data_AF-A0A522AKG1-F1
#
_entry.id   AF-A0A522AKG1-F1
#
_cell.length_a   1.000
_cell.length_b   1.000
_cell.length_c   1.000
_cell.angle_alpha   90.00
_cell.angle_beta   90.00
_cell.angle_gamma   90.00
#
_symmetry.space_group_name_H-M   'P 1'
#
loop_
_entity.id
_entity.type
_entity.pdbx_description
1 polymer ?
#
loop_
_entity_poly.entity_id
_entity_poly.type
_entity_poly.pdbx_seq_one_letter_code
_entity_poly.pdbx_strand_id
1 'polypeptide(L)'
;MNLLALLAAGAAGLAVARYANSAAGQVSSVFAGLGVLVAFVSWFQMRLEANERAEKLELDELARTKGSATLFEAKAAELFPAQRARLQFEKFFVPSFTILLFLAQAVAAFFIWRALDKVTAGVTAERWTMAAALFGVLFIVLFILGRFSATIARLEDHRLLRPSASYALLGAYLSALAALGIAGVQMEWPKADLYVARGLAVVLGLSALETLVTLVLEIYRPRVKGKIIRPIYDSRLVGLISQPEGLVTTAAQALDYQFGFKVSETWFYKFFEDKWLALVLVQFAVLLLSTSFVFIESGEQALLERFGNPVKGREVLNAGPHLKLPWPIDKVYRHRTEQIQTLSVGFDPEEEEHELTIQWTLAHGKEDNFLVAKRETSSVDSAAPGDARKTPPVSLLTVNIPVQYQVTDLPAWIYNHTDSSNLLQQIATREIVRYLVSA
;
A
#
# COMPACT_ATOMS: atom_id res chain seq x y z
N MET A 1 -28.13 -15.09 7.09
CA MET A 1 -27.08 -14.65 8.03
C MET A 1 -26.07 -13.71 7.38
N ASN A 2 -25.39 -14.09 6.28
CA ASN A 2 -24.34 -13.27 5.66
C ASN A 2 -24.78 -11.84 5.30
N LEU A 3 -26.01 -11.65 4.83
CA LEU A 3 -26.56 -10.33 4.53
C LEU A 3 -26.60 -9.42 5.76
N LEU A 4 -27.14 -9.90 6.87
CA LEU A 4 -27.24 -9.14 8.11
C LEU A 4 -25.86 -8.84 8.70
N ALA A 5 -24.94 -9.80 8.60
CA ALA A 5 -23.58 -9.60 9.06
C ALA A 5 -22.81 -8.58 8.22
N LEU A 6 -22.94 -8.61 6.89
CA LEU A 6 -22.36 -7.61 6.00
C LEU A 6 -22.95 -6.22 6.23
N LEU A 7 -24.26 -6.13 6.51
CA LEU A 7 -24.92 -4.87 6.82
C LEU A 7 -24.45 -4.30 8.16
N ALA A 8 -24.43 -5.14 9.21
CA ALA A 8 -23.92 -4.76 10.52
C ALA A 8 -22.44 -4.35 10.47
N ALA A 9 -21.61 -5.13 9.76
CA ALA A 9 -20.19 -4.82 9.59
C ALA A 9 -19.94 -3.57 8.74
N GLY A 10 -20.74 -3.33 7.70
CA GLY A 10 -20.68 -2.11 6.90
C GLY A 10 -21.05 -0.86 7.70
N ALA A 11 -22.12 -0.93 8.51
CA ALA A 11 -22.55 0.16 9.38
C ALA A 11 -21.54 0.44 10.50
N ALA A 12 -21.05 -0.62 11.17
CA ALA A 12 -20.01 -0.51 12.18
C ALA A 12 -18.70 0.02 11.59
N GLY A 13 -18.29 -0.46 10.41
CA GLY A 13 -17.10 0.00 9.70
C GLY A 13 -17.18 1.48 9.31
N LEU A 14 -18.34 1.95 8.83
CA LEU A 14 -18.59 3.39 8.57
C LEU A 14 -18.49 4.22 9.85
N ALA A 15 -19.09 3.77 10.95
CA ALA A 15 -19.07 4.48 12.22
C ALA A 15 -17.63 4.62 12.76
N VAL A 16 -16.85 3.53 12.71
CA VAL A 16 -15.44 3.51 13.14
C VAL A 16 -14.58 4.38 12.21
N ALA A 17 -14.79 4.30 10.90
CA ALA A 17 -14.05 5.10 9.92
C ALA A 17 -14.30 6.60 10.08
N ARG A 18 -15.54 7.01 10.40
CA ARG A 18 -15.89 8.41 10.70
C ARG A 18 -15.33 8.86 12.05
N TYR A 19 -15.35 7.98 13.05
CA TYR A 19 -14.81 8.28 14.38
C TYR A 19 -13.29 8.51 14.38
N ALA A 20 -12.56 7.72 13.58
CA ALA A 20 -11.10 7.76 13.47
C ALA A 20 -10.57 8.66 12.32
N ASN A 21 -11.48 9.15 11.46
CA ASN A 21 -11.17 9.87 10.23
C ASN A 21 -10.16 9.13 9.32
N SER A 22 -10.23 7.80 9.29
CA SER A 22 -9.36 6.96 8.43
C SER A 22 -9.93 6.87 7.02
N ALA A 23 -9.10 7.15 6.01
CA ALA A 23 -9.47 7.04 4.61
C ALA A 23 -9.63 5.57 4.20
N ALA A 24 -8.74 4.68 4.68
CA ALA A 24 -8.81 3.26 4.38
C ALA A 24 -10.09 2.61 4.94
N GLY A 25 -10.51 3.01 6.15
CA GLY A 25 -11.76 2.56 6.76
C GLY A 25 -13.01 2.97 5.95
N GLN A 26 -13.02 4.19 5.40
CA GLN A 26 -14.13 4.66 4.57
C GLN A 26 -14.24 3.84 3.27
N VAL A 27 -13.12 3.56 2.61
CA VAL A 27 -13.10 2.73 1.39
C VAL A 27 -13.55 1.30 1.70
N SER A 28 -13.06 0.69 2.78
CA SER A 28 -13.48 -0.65 3.23
C SER A 28 -14.99 -0.75 3.44
N SER A 29 -15.60 0.30 4.00
CA SER A 29 -17.04 0.33 4.24
C SER A 29 -17.89 0.39 2.96
N VAL A 30 -17.37 1.01 1.89
CA VAL A 30 -18.02 1.02 0.57
C VAL A 30 -18.02 -0.38 -0.05
N PHE A 31 -16.92 -1.12 0.09
CA PHE A 31 -16.87 -2.53 -0.30
C PHE A 31 -17.86 -3.39 0.47
N ALA A 32 -18.00 -3.17 1.78
CA ALA A 32 -19.01 -3.86 2.58
C ALA A 32 -20.44 -3.54 2.09
N GLY A 33 -20.74 -2.28 1.76
CA GLY A 33 -22.01 -1.86 1.18
C GLY A 33 -22.32 -2.52 -0.17
N LEU A 34 -21.34 -2.60 -1.07
CA LEU A 34 -21.46 -3.36 -2.32
C LEU A 34 -21.69 -4.86 -2.05
N GLY A 35 -21.00 -5.42 -1.06
CA GLY A 35 -21.20 -6.80 -0.60
C GLY A 35 -22.62 -7.07 -0.10
N VAL A 36 -23.26 -6.10 0.57
CA VAL A 36 -24.67 -6.21 0.99
C VAL A 36 -25.59 -6.32 -0.21
N LEU A 37 -25.40 -5.52 -1.26
CA LEU A 37 -26.20 -5.59 -2.48
C LEU A 37 -26.08 -6.97 -3.15
N VAL A 38 -24.86 -7.49 -3.26
CA VAL A 38 -24.60 -8.82 -3.82
C VAL A 38 -25.21 -9.92 -2.95
N ALA A 39 -25.09 -9.82 -1.62
CA ALA A 39 -25.67 -10.77 -0.69
C ALA A 39 -27.21 -10.75 -0.71
N PHE A 40 -27.83 -9.58 -0.93
CA PHE A 40 -29.27 -9.44 -1.09
C PHE A 40 -29.78 -10.15 -2.34
N VAL A 41 -29.14 -9.94 -3.49
CA VAL A 41 -29.51 -10.62 -4.73
C VAL A 41 -29.30 -12.13 -4.65
N SER A 42 -28.17 -12.56 -4.06
CA SER A 42 -27.91 -13.98 -3.79
C SER A 42 -28.99 -14.60 -2.90
N TRP A 43 -29.36 -13.95 -1.80
CA TRP A 43 -30.41 -14.41 -0.91
C TRP A 43 -31.78 -14.50 -1.61
N PHE A 44 -32.14 -13.47 -2.40
CA PHE A 44 -33.39 -13.47 -3.14
C PHE A 44 -33.45 -14.57 -4.21
N GLN A 45 -32.35 -14.80 -4.92
CA GLN A 45 -32.23 -15.90 -5.89
C GLN A 45 -32.33 -17.27 -5.20
N MET A 46 -31.71 -17.45 -4.03
CA MET A 46 -31.86 -18.67 -3.24
C MET A 46 -33.31 -18.92 -2.81
N ARG A 47 -34.05 -17.86 -2.45
CA ARG A 47 -35.47 -17.97 -2.08
C ARG A 47 -36.34 -18.39 -3.25
N LEU A 48 -36.08 -17.85 -4.45
CA LEU A 48 -36.75 -18.27 -5.69
C LEU A 48 -36.47 -19.74 -6.03
N GLU A 49 -35.21 -20.20 -5.92
CA GLU A 49 -34.87 -21.60 -6.15
C GLU A 49 -35.48 -22.54 -5.10
N ALA A 50 -35.54 -22.12 -3.83
CA ALA A 50 -36.18 -22.91 -2.77
C ALA A 50 -37.68 -23.07 -3.02
N ASN A 51 -38.35 -22.01 -3.48
CA ASN A 51 -39.77 -22.07 -3.84
C ASN A 51 -40.00 -22.97 -5.07
N GLU A 52 -39.12 -22.93 -6.08
CA GLU A 52 -39.20 -23.84 -7.24
C GLU A 52 -39.02 -25.32 -6.82
N ARG A 53 -38.11 -25.59 -5.87
CA ARG A 53 -37.91 -26.95 -5.34
C ARG A 53 -39.13 -27.44 -4.54
N ALA A 54 -39.72 -26.58 -3.72
CA ALA A 54 -40.93 -26.91 -2.96
C ALA A 54 -42.12 -27.21 -3.90
N GLU A 55 -42.34 -26.37 -4.92
CA GLU A 55 -43.40 -26.57 -5.91
C GLU A 55 -43.23 -27.88 -6.70
N LYS A 56 -41.99 -28.27 -7.04
CA LYS A 56 -41.72 -29.57 -7.67
C LYS A 56 -42.02 -30.75 -6.76
N LEU A 57 -41.67 -30.66 -5.48
CA LEU A 57 -41.96 -31.72 -4.52
C LEU A 57 -43.47 -31.87 -4.29
N GLU A 58 -44.20 -30.76 -4.18
CA GLU A 58 -45.67 -30.77 -4.08
C GLU A 58 -46.32 -31.40 -5.32
N LEU A 59 -45.81 -31.11 -6.52
CA LEU A 59 -46.31 -31.72 -7.76
C LEU A 59 -45.95 -33.21 -7.86
N ASP A 60 -44.75 -33.61 -7.45
CA ASP A 60 -44.34 -35.02 -7.40
C ASP A 60 -45.18 -35.82 -6.39
N GLU A 61 -45.52 -35.22 -5.24
CA GLU A 61 -46.45 -35.80 -4.27
C GLU A 61 -47.86 -35.91 -4.84
N LEU A 62 -48.38 -34.86 -5.47
CA LEU A 62 -49.70 -34.88 -6.13
C LEU A 62 -49.76 -35.92 -7.24
N ALA A 63 -48.68 -36.09 -8.02
CA ALA A 63 -48.55 -37.12 -9.04
C ALA A 63 -48.50 -38.54 -8.45
N ARG A 64 -47.90 -38.69 -7.27
CA ARG A 64 -47.81 -39.97 -6.55
C ARG A 64 -49.12 -40.34 -5.82
N THR A 65 -49.87 -39.36 -5.34
CA THR A 65 -51.15 -39.56 -4.63
C THR A 65 -52.33 -39.73 -5.59
N LYS A 66 -52.32 -39.07 -6.75
CA LYS A 66 -53.33 -39.24 -7.80
C LYS A 66 -52.82 -40.18 -8.89
N GLY A 67 -52.95 -41.48 -8.65
CA GLY A 67 -52.76 -42.49 -9.68
C GLY A 67 -53.65 -42.18 -10.91
N SER A 68 -53.00 -41.98 -12.06
CA SER A 68 -53.60 -41.93 -13.39
C SER A 68 -54.80 -40.97 -13.57
N ALA A 69 -54.55 -39.68 -13.78
CA ALA A 69 -55.48 -38.83 -14.51
C ALA A 69 -54.70 -37.83 -15.37
N THR A 70 -54.62 -38.15 -16.66
CA THR A 70 -54.01 -37.42 -17.79
C THR A 70 -54.69 -36.07 -18.10
N LEU A 71 -55.23 -35.39 -17.09
CA LEU A 71 -56.05 -34.18 -17.26
C LEU A 71 -55.26 -32.86 -17.10
N PHE A 72 -53.94 -32.93 -16.90
CA PHE A 72 -53.08 -31.76 -16.67
C PHE A 72 -52.10 -31.44 -17.83
N GLU A 73 -52.17 -32.15 -18.95
CA GLU A 73 -51.25 -31.91 -20.09
C GLU A 73 -51.54 -30.62 -20.88
N ALA A 74 -52.72 -30.00 -20.70
CA ALA A 74 -53.14 -28.90 -21.58
C ALA A 74 -52.55 -27.51 -21.24
N LYS A 75 -51.75 -27.35 -20.17
CA LYS A 75 -51.22 -26.02 -19.78
C LYS A 75 -49.90 -26.07 -19.02
N ALA A 76 -48.89 -26.72 -19.59
CA ALA A 76 -47.53 -26.78 -19.02
C ALA A 76 -46.90 -25.40 -18.69
N ALA A 77 -47.37 -24.30 -19.30
CA ALA A 77 -46.91 -22.94 -19.02
C ALA A 77 -47.61 -22.25 -17.82
N GLU A 78 -48.76 -22.78 -17.37
CA GLU A 78 -49.47 -22.32 -16.16
C GLU A 78 -49.19 -23.22 -14.94
N LEU A 79 -48.59 -24.40 -15.13
CA LEU A 79 -48.27 -25.35 -14.06
C LEU A 79 -47.08 -24.97 -13.16
N PHE A 80 -46.21 -24.03 -13.57
CA PHE A 80 -45.00 -23.66 -12.82
C PHE A 80 -44.80 -22.13 -12.70
N PRO A 81 -45.66 -21.41 -11.96
CA PRO A 81 -45.48 -20.00 -11.66
C PRO A 81 -44.12 -19.67 -11.02
N ALA A 82 -43.55 -20.53 -10.14
CA ALA A 82 -42.25 -20.23 -9.53
C ALA A 82 -41.09 -20.36 -10.52
N GLN A 83 -41.15 -21.33 -11.45
CA GLN A 83 -40.17 -21.47 -12.52
C GLN A 83 -40.20 -20.27 -13.48
N ARG A 84 -41.39 -19.74 -13.78
CA ARG A 84 -41.56 -18.54 -14.61
C ARG A 84 -40.99 -17.30 -13.93
N ALA A 85 -41.26 -17.12 -12.64
CA ALA A 85 -40.72 -16.01 -11.85
C ALA A 85 -39.18 -16.03 -11.85
N ARG A 86 -38.57 -17.21 -11.70
CA ARG A 86 -37.12 -17.38 -11.80
C ARG A 86 -36.58 -17.06 -13.19
N LEU A 87 -37.22 -17.54 -14.26
CA LEU A 87 -36.77 -17.27 -15.63
C LEU A 87 -36.88 -15.78 -15.99
N GLN A 88 -37.92 -15.10 -15.53
CA GLN A 88 -38.06 -13.64 -15.69
C GLN A 88 -37.00 -12.89 -14.89
N PHE A 89 -36.73 -13.32 -13.66
CA PHE A 89 -35.68 -12.78 -12.80
C PHE A 89 -34.29 -12.94 -13.44
N GLU A 90 -33.93 -14.14 -13.90
CA GLU A 90 -32.65 -14.39 -14.56
C GLU A 90 -32.51 -13.62 -15.88
N LYS A 91 -33.60 -13.46 -16.65
CA LYS A 91 -33.56 -12.79 -17.96
C LYS A 91 -33.46 -11.28 -17.86
N PHE A 92 -34.19 -10.65 -16.94
CA PHE A 92 -34.33 -9.19 -16.87
C PHE A 92 -33.65 -8.59 -15.65
N PHE A 93 -33.82 -9.19 -14.47
CA PHE A 93 -33.32 -8.61 -13.23
C PHE A 93 -31.81 -8.79 -13.08
N VAL A 94 -31.29 -10.00 -13.35
CA VAL A 94 -29.84 -10.27 -13.16
C VAL A 94 -28.96 -9.36 -14.03
N PRO A 95 -29.20 -9.21 -15.36
CA PRO A 95 -28.38 -8.30 -16.17
C PRO A 95 -28.53 -6.83 -15.76
N SER A 96 -29.75 -6.40 -15.46
CA SER A 96 -30.01 -5.02 -15.02
C SER A 96 -29.30 -4.71 -13.69
N PHE A 97 -29.32 -5.66 -12.76
CA PHE A 97 -28.59 -5.55 -11.50
C PHE A 97 -27.08 -5.50 -11.72
N THR A 98 -26.52 -6.31 -12.63
CA THR A 98 -25.08 -6.26 -12.95
C THR A 98 -24.69 -4.90 -13.56
N ILE A 99 -25.52 -4.30 -14.42
CA ILE A 99 -25.30 -2.94 -14.94
C ILE A 99 -25.29 -1.93 -13.80
N LEU A 100 -26.28 -2.00 -12.90
CA LEU A 100 -26.37 -1.10 -11.75
C LEU A 100 -25.19 -1.27 -10.80
N LEU A 101 -24.73 -2.51 -10.58
CA LEU A 101 -23.57 -2.82 -9.76
C LEU A 101 -22.28 -2.26 -10.37
N PHE A 102 -22.10 -2.41 -11.69
CA PHE A 102 -20.99 -1.79 -12.41
C PHE A 102 -21.00 -0.27 -12.27
N LEU A 103 -22.15 0.38 -12.49
CA LEU A 103 -22.29 1.82 -12.34
C LEU A 103 -21.98 2.26 -10.90
N ALA A 104 -22.49 1.55 -9.90
CA ALA A 104 -22.22 1.82 -8.49
C ALA A 104 -20.72 1.70 -8.16
N GLN A 105 -20.05 0.65 -8.65
CA GLN A 105 -18.60 0.46 -8.48
C GLN A 105 -17.79 1.56 -9.15
N ALA A 106 -18.11 1.91 -10.40
CA ALA A 106 -17.39 2.93 -11.16
C ALA A 106 -17.56 4.32 -10.53
N VAL A 107 -18.79 4.67 -10.15
CA VAL A 107 -19.10 5.93 -9.45
C VAL A 107 -18.39 5.99 -8.11
N ALA A 108 -18.46 4.93 -7.31
CA ALA A 108 -17.76 4.85 -6.03
C ALA A 108 -16.24 5.00 -6.20
N ALA A 109 -15.62 4.29 -7.15
CA ALA A 109 -14.19 4.40 -7.43
C ALA A 109 -13.78 5.83 -7.82
N PHE A 110 -14.57 6.49 -8.69
CA PHE A 110 -14.30 7.86 -9.12
C PHE A 110 -14.42 8.87 -7.98
N PHE A 111 -15.48 8.80 -7.18
CA PHE A 111 -15.67 9.69 -6.03
C PHE A 111 -14.61 9.48 -4.95
N ILE A 112 -14.27 8.21 -4.65
CA ILE A 112 -13.22 7.86 -3.71
C ILE A 112 -11.88 8.42 -4.18
N TRP A 113 -11.50 8.20 -5.45
CA TRP A 113 -10.25 8.72 -5.99
C TRP A 113 -10.16 10.25 -5.84
N ARG A 114 -11.22 10.98 -6.22
CA ARG A 114 -11.29 12.44 -6.04
C ARG A 114 -11.31 12.88 -4.58
N ALA A 115 -11.89 12.09 -3.68
CA ALA A 115 -11.90 12.39 -2.26
C ALA A 115 -10.49 12.21 -1.67
N LEU A 116 -9.77 11.15 -2.04
CA LEU A 116 -8.40 10.90 -1.58
C LEU A 116 -7.41 11.98 -2.00
N ASP A 117 -7.58 12.59 -3.17
CA ASP A 117 -6.72 13.71 -3.61
C ASP A 117 -6.88 14.97 -2.74
N LYS A 118 -8.00 15.09 -2.00
CA LYS A 118 -8.27 16.22 -1.09
C LYS A 118 -7.89 15.93 0.36
N VAL A 119 -7.55 14.68 0.70
CA VAL A 119 -7.18 14.29 2.07
C VAL A 119 -5.71 14.59 2.30
N THR A 120 -5.43 15.66 3.04
CA THR A 120 -4.08 16.09 3.44
C THR A 120 -3.73 15.74 4.88
N ALA A 121 -4.73 15.42 5.72
CA ALA A 121 -4.54 15.07 7.13
C ALA A 121 -4.62 13.56 7.36
N GLY A 122 -3.63 13.01 8.08
CA GLY A 122 -3.61 11.62 8.54
C GLY A 122 -4.55 11.37 9.73
N VAL A 123 -4.70 10.09 10.07
CA VAL A 123 -5.53 9.59 11.19
C VAL A 123 -5.26 10.39 12.48
N THR A 124 -6.31 10.79 13.20
CA THR A 124 -6.16 11.51 14.48
C THR A 124 -5.45 10.63 15.51
N ALA A 125 -4.26 11.06 15.94
CA ALA A 125 -3.32 10.29 16.77
C ALA A 125 -3.86 9.89 18.15
N GLU A 126 -4.93 10.49 18.67
CA GLU A 126 -5.51 10.11 19.97
C GLU A 126 -6.43 8.89 19.93
N ARG A 127 -6.90 8.47 18.74
CA ARG A 127 -8.00 7.47 18.61
C ARG A 127 -7.61 6.17 17.90
N TRP A 128 -6.32 6.00 17.58
CA TRP A 128 -5.83 4.90 16.75
C TRP A 128 -6.05 3.52 17.40
N THR A 129 -5.86 3.37 18.71
CA THR A 129 -5.98 2.10 19.43
C THR A 129 -7.38 1.51 19.32
N MET A 130 -8.39 2.33 19.62
CA MET A 130 -9.79 1.92 19.57
C MET A 130 -10.24 1.63 18.14
N ALA A 131 -9.80 2.43 17.17
CA ALA A 131 -10.11 2.21 15.76
C ALA A 131 -9.49 0.92 15.21
N ALA A 132 -8.22 0.67 15.50
CA ALA A 132 -7.52 -0.55 15.10
C ALA A 132 -8.13 -1.79 15.77
N ALA A 133 -8.48 -1.70 17.06
CA ALA A 133 -9.13 -2.79 17.79
C ALA A 133 -10.52 -3.12 17.21
N LEU A 134 -11.34 -2.11 16.90
CA LEU A 134 -12.67 -2.32 16.33
C LEU A 134 -12.61 -2.91 14.90
N PHE A 135 -11.66 -2.45 14.07
CA PHE A 135 -11.41 -3.08 12.77
C PHE A 135 -10.87 -4.51 12.90
N GLY A 136 -10.06 -4.80 13.93
CA GLY A 136 -9.61 -6.15 14.28
C GLY A 136 -10.78 -7.07 14.67
N VAL A 137 -11.73 -6.59 15.46
CA VAL A 137 -12.95 -7.34 15.81
C VAL A 137 -13.80 -7.59 14.56
N LEU A 138 -14.00 -6.57 13.72
CA LEU A 138 -14.72 -6.73 12.45
C LEU A 138 -14.05 -7.75 11.53
N PHE A 139 -12.72 -7.76 11.48
CA PHE A 139 -11.95 -8.77 10.76
C PHE A 139 -12.28 -10.17 11.27
N ILE A 140 -12.18 -10.43 12.58
CA ILE A 140 -12.43 -11.76 13.14
C ILE A 140 -13.85 -12.24 12.84
N VAL A 141 -14.86 -11.39 13.06
CA VAL A 141 -16.27 -11.74 12.85
C VAL A 141 -16.55 -12.05 11.37
N LEU A 142 -16.12 -11.19 10.46
CA LEU A 142 -16.30 -11.39 9.03
C LEU A 142 -15.49 -12.57 8.50
N PHE A 143 -14.29 -12.80 9.03
CA PHE A 143 -13.44 -13.91 8.62
C PHE A 143 -14.05 -15.26 8.99
N ILE A 144 -14.53 -15.42 10.24
CA ILE A 144 -15.18 -16.66 10.68
C ILE A 144 -16.44 -16.92 9.84
N LEU A 145 -17.30 -15.92 9.68
CA LEU A 145 -18.56 -16.10 8.96
C LEU A 145 -18.35 -16.32 7.46
N GLY A 146 -17.42 -15.57 6.86
CA GLY A 146 -17.03 -15.71 5.46
C GLY A 146 -16.40 -17.06 5.19
N ARG A 147 -15.50 -17.54 6.07
CA ARG A 147 -14.84 -18.84 5.90
C ARG A 147 -15.82 -19.99 6.11
N PHE A 148 -16.67 -19.93 7.12
CA PHE A 148 -17.74 -20.92 7.35
C PHE A 148 -18.66 -21.03 6.13
N SER A 149 -19.15 -19.90 5.62
CA SER A 149 -20.04 -19.85 4.46
C SER A 149 -19.34 -20.35 3.18
N ALA A 150 -18.07 -20.02 3.00
CA ALA A 150 -17.27 -20.49 1.87
C ALA A 150 -17.03 -22.00 1.91
N THR A 151 -16.89 -22.58 3.10
CA THR A 151 -16.74 -24.02 3.30
C THR A 151 -18.05 -24.76 3.04
N ILE A 152 -19.19 -24.25 3.55
CA ILE A 152 -20.51 -24.82 3.26
C ILE A 152 -20.83 -24.76 1.77
N ALA A 153 -20.57 -23.62 1.12
CA ALA A 153 -20.77 -23.49 -0.32
C ALA A 153 -19.95 -24.51 -1.14
N ARG A 154 -18.80 -24.97 -0.61
CA ARG A 154 -17.98 -26.03 -1.23
C ARG A 154 -18.49 -27.44 -0.93
N LEU A 155 -18.85 -27.73 0.31
CA LEU A 155 -19.28 -29.07 0.74
C LEU A 155 -20.64 -29.46 0.19
N GLU A 156 -21.57 -28.51 0.12
CA GLU A 156 -22.96 -28.75 -0.29
C GLU A 156 -23.25 -28.31 -1.74
N ASP A 157 -22.21 -27.91 -2.51
CA ASP A 157 -22.30 -27.37 -3.88
C ASP A 157 -23.34 -26.23 -4.04
N HIS A 158 -23.58 -25.45 -2.97
CA HIS A 158 -24.51 -24.33 -2.97
C HIS A 158 -23.87 -23.11 -3.65
N ARG A 159 -23.88 -23.11 -4.99
CA ARG A 159 -23.29 -22.06 -5.85
C ARG A 159 -23.67 -20.62 -5.48
N LEU A 160 -24.89 -20.41 -5.00
CA LEU A 160 -25.43 -19.07 -4.74
C LEU A 160 -24.89 -18.45 -3.44
N LEU A 161 -24.40 -19.27 -2.50
CA LEU A 161 -23.78 -18.77 -1.27
C LEU A 161 -22.36 -18.24 -1.51
N ARG A 162 -21.69 -18.71 -2.57
CA ARG A 162 -20.28 -18.41 -2.87
C ARG A 162 -20.00 -16.90 -3.03
N PRO A 163 -20.78 -16.12 -3.80
CA PRO A 163 -20.52 -14.69 -3.96
C PRO A 163 -20.64 -13.94 -2.62
N SER A 164 -21.66 -14.27 -1.81
CA SER A 164 -21.86 -13.65 -0.49
C SER A 164 -20.71 -13.94 0.48
N ALA A 165 -20.17 -15.17 0.43
CA ALA A 165 -19.04 -15.58 1.25
C ALA A 165 -17.74 -14.89 0.82
N SER A 166 -17.52 -14.74 -0.49
CA SER A 166 -16.34 -14.04 -1.03
C SER A 166 -16.33 -12.55 -0.65
N TYR A 167 -17.48 -11.86 -0.71
CA TYR A 167 -17.55 -10.46 -0.25
C TYR A 167 -17.37 -10.32 1.27
N ALA A 168 -17.83 -11.29 2.07
CA ALA A 168 -17.58 -11.31 3.51
C ALA A 168 -16.09 -11.51 3.85
N LEU A 169 -15.40 -12.43 3.18
CA LEU A 169 -13.96 -12.65 3.34
C LEU A 169 -13.15 -11.44 2.86
N LEU A 170 -13.51 -10.85 1.72
CA LEU A 170 -12.89 -9.61 1.24
C LEU A 170 -13.07 -8.48 2.27
N GLY A 171 -14.28 -8.28 2.80
CA GLY A 171 -14.53 -7.28 3.84
C GLY A 171 -13.68 -7.52 5.11
N ALA A 172 -13.44 -8.78 5.48
CA ALA A 172 -12.51 -9.11 6.56
C ALA A 172 -11.09 -8.63 6.22
N TYR A 173 -10.53 -9.04 5.09
CA TYR A 173 -9.17 -8.66 4.70
C TYR A 173 -8.99 -7.16 4.57
N LEU A 174 -10.00 -6.44 4.04
CA LEU A 174 -9.98 -4.98 3.99
C LEU A 174 -9.99 -4.33 5.37
N SER A 175 -10.73 -4.92 6.32
CA SER A 175 -10.72 -4.46 7.72
C SER A 175 -9.36 -4.68 8.38
N ALA A 176 -8.69 -5.80 8.09
CA ALA A 176 -7.32 -6.05 8.54
C ALA A 176 -6.31 -5.08 7.92
N LEU A 177 -6.42 -4.79 6.62
CA LEU A 177 -5.56 -3.81 5.94
C LEU A 177 -5.79 -2.39 6.47
N ALA A 178 -7.03 -2.01 6.78
CA ALA A 178 -7.33 -0.74 7.42
C ALA A 178 -6.72 -0.67 8.84
N ALA A 179 -6.81 -1.74 9.63
CA ALA A 179 -6.16 -1.80 10.95
C ALA A 179 -4.63 -1.68 10.85
N LEU A 180 -4.00 -2.34 9.87
CA LEU A 180 -2.56 -2.22 9.59
C LEU A 180 -2.17 -0.81 9.12
N GLY A 181 -2.99 -0.19 8.27
CA GLY A 181 -2.78 1.20 7.83
C GLY A 181 -2.79 2.17 9.01
N ILE A 182 -3.73 2.00 9.95
CA ILE A 182 -3.81 2.78 11.19
C ILE A 182 -2.61 2.50 12.11
N ALA A 183 -2.18 1.24 12.25
CA ALA A 183 -1.00 0.89 13.05
C ALA A 183 0.31 1.43 12.44
N GLY A 184 0.41 1.49 11.11
CA GLY A 184 1.56 2.05 10.40
C GLY A 184 1.75 3.55 10.64
N VAL A 185 0.66 4.30 10.88
CA VAL A 185 0.74 5.72 11.27
C VAL A 185 1.47 5.91 12.60
N GLN A 186 1.42 4.92 13.50
CA GLN A 186 2.15 4.97 14.77
C GLN A 186 3.66 4.72 14.59
N MET A 187 4.07 3.96 13.58
CA MET A 187 5.49 3.73 13.25
C MET A 187 6.12 4.92 12.49
N GLU A 188 5.64 6.14 12.75
CA GLU A 188 6.10 7.40 12.13
C GLU A 188 5.90 7.49 10.60
N TRP A 189 4.99 6.70 10.03
CA TRP A 189 4.61 6.79 8.61
C TRP A 189 3.23 7.45 8.44
N PRO A 190 3.13 8.80 8.49
CA PRO A 190 1.84 9.51 8.51
C PRO A 190 0.99 9.31 7.25
N LYS A 191 1.60 8.87 6.13
CA LYS A 191 0.92 8.62 4.85
C LYS A 191 0.52 7.15 4.64
N ALA A 192 0.81 6.25 5.59
CA ALA A 192 0.54 4.81 5.44
C ALA A 192 -0.96 4.53 5.16
N ASP A 193 -1.87 5.13 5.93
CA ASP A 193 -3.33 5.00 5.73
C ASP A 193 -3.77 5.46 4.33
N LEU A 194 -3.16 6.51 3.79
CA LEU A 194 -3.47 7.06 2.47
C LEU A 194 -3.00 6.13 1.35
N TYR A 195 -1.78 5.57 1.46
CA TYR A 195 -1.30 4.59 0.49
C TYR A 195 -2.16 3.33 0.46
N VAL A 196 -2.55 2.82 1.64
CA VAL A 196 -3.49 1.69 1.74
C VAL A 196 -4.82 2.05 1.08
N ALA A 197 -5.40 3.22 1.39
CA ALA A 197 -6.66 3.67 0.80
C ALA A 197 -6.59 3.80 -0.73
N ARG A 198 -5.47 4.31 -1.28
CA ARG A 198 -5.24 4.36 -2.73
C ARG A 198 -5.19 2.98 -3.35
N GLY A 199 -4.48 2.04 -2.72
CA GLY A 199 -4.44 0.64 -3.14
C GLY A 199 -5.84 0.04 -3.19
N LEU A 200 -6.67 0.27 -2.16
CA LEU A 200 -8.05 -0.20 -2.12
C LEU A 200 -8.93 0.42 -3.21
N ALA A 201 -8.74 1.70 -3.53
CA ALA A 201 -9.45 2.36 -4.62
C ALA A 201 -9.09 1.77 -6.00
N VAL A 202 -7.81 1.42 -6.21
CA VAL A 202 -7.36 0.71 -7.42
C VAL A 202 -8.02 -0.67 -7.52
N VAL A 203 -8.07 -1.43 -6.42
CA VAL A 203 -8.75 -2.74 -6.39
C VAL A 203 -10.24 -2.59 -6.73
N LEU A 204 -10.89 -1.53 -6.26
CA LEU A 204 -12.29 -1.23 -6.60
C LEU A 204 -12.46 -0.95 -8.10
N GLY A 205 -11.56 -0.14 -8.68
CA GLY A 205 -11.53 0.12 -10.12
C GLY A 205 -11.31 -1.14 -10.96
N LEU A 206 -10.39 -2.01 -10.54
CA LEU A 206 -10.16 -3.31 -11.18
C LEU A 206 -11.40 -4.21 -11.08
N SER A 207 -12.10 -4.22 -9.94
CA SER A 207 -13.36 -4.96 -9.80
C SER A 207 -14.46 -4.43 -10.72
N ALA A 208 -14.53 -3.11 -10.92
CA ALA A 208 -15.46 -2.48 -11.87
C ALA A 208 -15.12 -2.83 -13.33
N LEU A 209 -13.83 -2.88 -13.66
CA LEU A 209 -13.38 -3.31 -14.98
C LEU A 209 -13.73 -4.78 -15.23
N GLU A 210 -13.54 -5.63 -14.23
CA GLU A 210 -13.90 -7.04 -14.33
C GLU A 210 -15.42 -7.24 -14.53
N THR A 211 -16.26 -6.51 -13.79
CA THR A 211 -17.71 -6.60 -13.96
C THR A 211 -18.13 -6.12 -15.35
N LEU A 212 -17.48 -5.09 -15.90
CA LEU A 212 -17.68 -4.65 -17.28
C LEU A 212 -17.30 -5.75 -18.30
N VAL A 213 -16.11 -6.34 -18.17
CA VAL A 213 -15.66 -7.42 -19.06
C VAL A 213 -16.62 -8.60 -18.99
N THR A 214 -17.04 -8.98 -17.78
CA THR A 214 -18.00 -10.07 -17.58
C THR A 214 -19.34 -9.77 -18.24
N LEU A 215 -19.81 -8.52 -18.15
CA LEU A 215 -21.03 -8.06 -18.78
C LEU A 215 -20.95 -8.10 -20.30
N VAL A 216 -19.83 -7.66 -20.87
CA VAL A 216 -19.57 -7.75 -22.32
C VAL A 216 -19.54 -9.21 -22.77
N LEU A 217 -18.80 -10.08 -22.07
CA LEU A 217 -18.72 -11.50 -22.40
C LEU A 217 -20.08 -12.21 -22.30
N GLU A 218 -20.95 -11.79 -21.38
CA GLU A 218 -22.30 -12.35 -21.25
C GLU A 218 -23.22 -11.96 -22.43
N ILE A 219 -23.00 -10.81 -23.08
CA ILE A 219 -23.72 -10.43 -24.32
C ILE A 219 -23.42 -11.43 -25.44
N TYR A 220 -22.17 -11.89 -25.53
CA TYR A 220 -21.73 -12.87 -26.53
C TYR A 220 -21.97 -14.33 -26.12
N ARG A 221 -22.39 -14.58 -24.87
CA ARG A 221 -22.51 -15.94 -24.35
C ARG A 221 -23.77 -16.64 -24.89
N PRO A 222 -23.63 -17.78 -25.60
CA PRO A 222 -24.78 -18.54 -26.10
C PRO A 222 -25.61 -19.11 -24.94
N ARG A 223 -26.90 -18.76 -24.87
CA ARG A 223 -27.82 -19.22 -23.83
C ARG A 223 -28.38 -20.61 -24.19
N VAL A 224 -27.60 -21.67 -23.91
CA VAL A 224 -28.03 -23.05 -24.13
C VAL A 224 -28.94 -23.51 -22.98
N LYS A 225 -30.18 -23.91 -23.29
CA LYS A 225 -31.12 -24.48 -22.30
C LYS A 225 -30.52 -25.75 -21.68
N GLY A 226 -30.52 -25.84 -20.34
CA GLY A 226 -30.08 -27.03 -19.61
C GLY A 226 -28.66 -26.96 -19.01
N LYS A 227 -27.85 -25.93 -19.29
CA LYS A 227 -26.60 -25.69 -18.56
C LYS A 227 -26.86 -24.85 -17.30
N ILE A 228 -26.33 -25.32 -16.17
CA ILE A 228 -26.41 -24.65 -14.86
C ILE A 228 -25.68 -23.29 -14.95
N ILE A 229 -26.44 -22.19 -14.97
CA ILE A 229 -25.91 -20.83 -15.18
C ILE A 229 -25.13 -20.37 -13.94
N ARG A 230 -23.82 -20.12 -14.07
CA ARG A 230 -23.04 -19.46 -13.00
C ARG A 230 -23.57 -18.03 -12.77
N PRO A 231 -23.79 -17.58 -11.53
CA PRO A 231 -24.29 -16.23 -11.27
C PRO A 231 -23.33 -15.16 -11.81
N ILE A 232 -23.88 -14.20 -12.55
CA ILE A 232 -23.14 -13.17 -13.31
C ILE A 232 -22.48 -12.14 -12.39
N TYR A 233 -23.00 -11.98 -11.17
CA TYR A 233 -22.52 -11.02 -10.17
C TYR A 233 -21.37 -11.55 -9.29
N ASP A 234 -20.79 -12.71 -9.63
CA ASP A 234 -19.59 -13.25 -8.95
C ASP A 234 -18.32 -12.67 -9.60
N SER A 235 -17.61 -11.81 -8.87
CA SER A 235 -16.32 -11.27 -9.32
C SER A 235 -15.21 -12.29 -9.02
N ARG A 236 -14.45 -12.67 -10.05
CA ARG A 236 -13.34 -13.62 -9.93
C ARG A 236 -12.17 -12.99 -9.18
N LEU A 237 -11.96 -11.68 -9.25
CA LEU A 237 -10.97 -10.99 -8.41
C LEU A 237 -11.32 -11.10 -6.93
N VAL A 238 -12.60 -10.86 -6.58
CA VAL A 238 -13.09 -11.01 -5.20
C VAL A 238 -13.02 -12.47 -4.74
N GLY A 239 -13.34 -13.42 -5.64
CA GLY A 239 -13.17 -14.85 -5.41
C GLY A 239 -11.71 -15.28 -5.23
N LEU A 240 -10.77 -14.72 -5.99
CA LEU A 240 -9.33 -15.01 -5.91
C LEU A 240 -8.78 -14.60 -4.54
N ILE A 241 -9.07 -13.37 -4.11
CA ILE A 241 -8.60 -12.87 -2.81
C ILE A 241 -9.15 -13.72 -1.66
N SER A 242 -10.36 -14.27 -1.84
CA SER A 242 -11.06 -15.07 -0.83
C SER A 242 -10.67 -16.55 -0.83
N GLN A 243 -10.29 -17.09 -1.99
CA GLN A 243 -10.00 -18.51 -2.23
C GLN A 243 -8.86 -18.67 -3.26
N PRO A 244 -7.58 -18.43 -2.88
CA PRO A 244 -6.46 -18.45 -3.82
C PRO A 244 -6.23 -19.81 -4.50
N GLU A 245 -6.58 -20.92 -3.81
CA GLU A 245 -6.55 -22.30 -4.32
C GLU A 245 -7.28 -22.48 -5.67
N GLY A 246 -8.32 -21.66 -5.92
CA GLY A 246 -9.18 -21.82 -7.10
C GLY A 246 -8.56 -21.33 -8.42
N LEU A 247 -7.72 -20.29 -8.41
CA LEU A 247 -7.13 -19.77 -9.64
C LEU A 247 -5.88 -20.53 -10.06
N VAL A 248 -5.10 -21.00 -9.10
CA VAL A 248 -3.89 -21.80 -9.35
C VAL A 248 -4.33 -23.07 -10.10
N THR A 249 -5.28 -23.82 -9.52
CA THR A 249 -5.89 -24.99 -10.18
C THR A 249 -6.59 -24.68 -11.51
N THR A 250 -7.29 -23.55 -11.64
CA THR A 250 -7.96 -23.17 -12.92
C THR A 250 -6.95 -22.78 -14.00
N ALA A 251 -5.91 -22.01 -13.66
CA ALA A 251 -4.84 -21.63 -14.56
C ALA A 251 -4.06 -22.87 -15.01
N ALA A 252 -3.81 -23.80 -14.10
CA ALA A 252 -3.15 -25.06 -14.41
C ALA A 252 -4.03 -25.96 -15.31
N GLN A 253 -5.33 -26.04 -15.07
CA GLN A 253 -6.27 -26.72 -15.98
C GLN A 253 -6.33 -26.06 -17.37
N ALA A 254 -6.26 -24.72 -17.45
CA ALA A 254 -6.20 -24.01 -18.72
C ALA A 254 -4.86 -24.23 -19.44
N LEU A 255 -3.76 -24.35 -18.71
CA LEU A 255 -2.43 -24.67 -19.24
C LEU A 255 -2.39 -26.12 -19.74
N ASP A 256 -2.94 -27.06 -18.96
CA ASP A 256 -3.10 -28.46 -19.36
C ASP A 256 -3.96 -28.60 -20.62
N TYR A 257 -5.01 -27.78 -20.73
CA TYR A 257 -5.87 -27.73 -21.91
C TYR A 257 -5.16 -27.13 -23.13
N GLN A 258 -4.47 -26.00 -22.96
CA GLN A 258 -3.84 -25.28 -24.08
C GLN A 258 -2.59 -25.98 -24.61
N PHE A 259 -1.87 -26.67 -23.74
CA PHE A 259 -0.61 -27.32 -24.09
C PHE A 259 -0.66 -28.84 -24.13
N GLY A 260 -1.77 -29.46 -23.71
CA GLY A 260 -1.97 -30.91 -23.79
C GLY A 260 -1.05 -31.75 -22.88
N PHE A 261 -0.23 -31.11 -22.04
CA PHE A 261 0.60 -31.77 -21.02
C PHE A 261 0.10 -31.40 -19.62
N LYS A 262 0.03 -32.37 -18.71
CA LYS A 262 -0.50 -32.19 -17.36
C LYS A 262 0.51 -31.50 -16.43
N VAL A 263 0.69 -30.19 -16.59
CA VAL A 263 1.55 -29.36 -15.75
C VAL A 263 1.06 -29.39 -14.31
N SER A 264 -0.26 -29.38 -14.12
CA SER A 264 -0.92 -29.34 -12.81
C SER A 264 -0.62 -30.57 -11.93
N GLU A 265 -0.33 -31.73 -12.54
CA GLU A 265 -0.06 -32.97 -11.82
C GLU A 265 1.43 -33.16 -11.47
N THR A 266 2.31 -32.28 -11.97
CA THR A 266 3.76 -32.39 -11.69
C THR A 266 4.10 -32.08 -10.23
N TRP A 267 5.09 -32.78 -9.71
CA TRP A 267 5.58 -32.60 -8.33
C TRP A 267 6.03 -31.15 -8.06
N PHE A 268 6.63 -30.49 -9.05
CA PHE A 268 7.08 -29.10 -8.96
C PHE A 268 5.92 -28.13 -8.70
N TYR A 269 4.80 -28.33 -9.41
CA TYR A 269 3.63 -27.49 -9.26
C TYR A 269 2.96 -27.68 -7.89
N LYS A 270 2.76 -28.94 -7.47
CA LYS A 270 2.22 -29.23 -6.12
C LYS A 270 3.11 -28.69 -5.01
N PHE A 271 4.42 -28.80 -5.16
CA PHE A 271 5.38 -28.21 -4.24
C PHE A 271 5.27 -26.68 -4.20
N PHE A 272 5.14 -26.03 -5.36
CA PHE A 272 4.95 -24.58 -5.42
C PHE A 272 3.61 -24.16 -4.80
N GLU A 273 2.51 -24.85 -5.10
CA GLU A 273 1.18 -24.56 -4.54
C GLU A 273 1.16 -24.70 -3.01
N ASP A 274 1.72 -25.80 -2.48
CA ASP A 274 1.75 -26.07 -1.03
C ASP A 274 2.73 -25.18 -0.27
N LYS A 275 3.83 -24.76 -0.91
CA LYS A 275 4.96 -24.08 -0.24
C LYS A 275 5.24 -22.67 -0.74
N TRP A 276 4.37 -22.06 -1.55
CA TRP A 276 4.60 -20.72 -2.11
C TRP A 276 4.94 -19.70 -1.00
N LEU A 277 4.20 -19.72 0.11
CA LEU A 277 4.42 -18.81 1.24
C LEU A 277 5.77 -19.07 1.92
N ALA A 278 6.16 -20.34 2.06
CA ALA A 278 7.45 -20.71 2.62
C ALA A 278 8.59 -20.27 1.70
N LEU A 279 8.42 -20.38 0.37
CA LEU A 279 9.39 -19.88 -0.60
C LEU A 279 9.56 -18.37 -0.51
N VAL A 280 8.46 -17.61 -0.38
CA VAL A 280 8.53 -16.14 -0.19
C VAL A 280 9.21 -15.78 1.13
N LEU A 281 8.92 -16.50 2.22
CA LEU A 281 9.57 -16.28 3.50
C LEU A 281 11.07 -16.60 3.44
N VAL A 282 11.46 -17.69 2.77
CA VAL A 282 12.87 -18.04 2.54
C VAL A 282 13.54 -16.96 1.70
N GLN A 283 12.90 -16.49 0.62
CA GLN A 283 13.43 -15.41 -0.20
C GLN A 283 13.65 -14.13 0.62
N PHE A 284 12.68 -13.75 1.44
CA PHE A 284 12.80 -12.59 2.33
C PHE A 284 13.90 -12.78 3.37
N ALA A 285 14.03 -13.98 3.95
CA ALA A 285 15.11 -14.31 4.88
C ALA A 285 16.48 -14.24 4.21
N VAL A 286 16.63 -14.73 2.97
CA VAL A 286 17.87 -14.63 2.18
C VAL A 286 18.20 -13.17 1.89
N LEU A 287 17.22 -12.35 1.51
CA LEU A 287 17.42 -10.92 1.30
C LEU A 287 17.87 -10.22 2.59
N LEU A 288 17.23 -10.51 3.72
CA LEU A 288 17.65 -9.97 5.02
C LEU A 288 19.07 -10.43 5.37
N LEU A 289 19.38 -11.72 5.25
CA LEU A 289 20.72 -12.25 5.51
C LEU A 289 21.77 -11.67 4.59
N SER A 290 21.43 -11.33 3.35
CA SER A 290 22.34 -10.65 2.42
C SER A 290 22.76 -9.27 2.94
N THR A 291 21.94 -8.59 3.74
CA THR A 291 22.31 -7.29 4.35
C THR A 291 23.29 -7.42 5.53
N SER A 292 23.58 -8.64 5.98
CA SER A 292 24.53 -8.92 7.06
C SER A 292 25.99 -8.83 6.61
N PHE A 293 26.26 -8.95 5.31
CA PHE A 293 27.61 -8.89 4.77
C PHE A 293 27.97 -7.48 4.34
N VAL A 294 29.02 -6.90 4.93
CA VAL A 294 29.50 -5.55 4.61
C VAL A 294 30.99 -5.60 4.28
N PHE A 295 31.37 -4.91 3.23
CA PHE A 295 32.75 -4.71 2.83
C PHE A 295 33.11 -3.23 2.98
N ILE A 296 34.21 -2.94 3.67
CA ILE A 296 34.74 -1.60 3.89
C ILE A 296 35.99 -1.44 3.02
N GLU A 297 36.05 -0.36 2.25
CA GLU A 297 37.13 -0.10 1.32
C GLU A 297 38.42 0.32 2.05
N SER A 298 39.56 0.14 1.38
CA SER A 298 40.83 0.62 1.89
C SER A 298 40.80 2.15 1.92
N GLY A 299 41.16 2.74 3.06
CA GLY A 299 41.09 4.18 3.28
C GLY A 299 39.82 4.66 4.01
N GLU A 300 38.86 3.76 4.24
CA GLU A 300 37.64 4.03 4.98
C GLU A 300 37.60 3.26 6.31
N GLN A 301 36.95 3.87 7.30
CA GLN A 301 36.51 3.21 8.52
C GLN A 301 35.00 3.37 8.62
N ALA A 302 34.33 2.36 9.18
CA ALA A 302 32.89 2.42 9.35
C ALA A 302 32.48 2.31 10.81
N LEU A 303 31.51 3.13 11.20
CA LEU A 303 30.90 3.12 12.52
C LEU A 303 29.75 2.11 12.53
N LEU A 304 29.77 1.17 13.48
CA LEU A 304 28.72 0.17 13.66
C LEU A 304 27.78 0.57 14.80
N GLU A 305 26.51 0.81 14.46
CA GLU A 305 25.46 1.13 15.41
C GLU A 305 24.42 0.01 15.47
N ARG A 306 24.08 -0.42 16.68
CA ARG A 306 22.98 -1.33 16.94
C ARG A 306 21.83 -0.58 17.58
N PHE A 307 20.69 -0.49 16.88
CA PHE A 307 19.54 0.31 17.33
C PHE A 307 19.93 1.73 17.80
N GLY A 308 20.88 2.37 17.11
CA GLY A 308 21.35 3.73 17.40
C GLY A 308 22.39 3.85 18.53
N ASN A 309 22.80 2.74 19.15
CA ASN A 309 23.90 2.74 20.11
C ASN A 309 25.18 2.15 19.50
N PRO A 310 26.37 2.72 19.77
CA PRO A 310 27.63 2.13 19.33
C PRO A 310 27.84 0.75 19.98
N VAL A 311 28.31 -0.21 19.19
CA VAL A 311 28.55 -1.58 19.66
C VAL A 311 29.86 -1.63 20.44
N LYS A 312 29.79 -1.64 21.77
CA LYS A 312 30.96 -1.69 22.66
C LYS A 312 31.96 -2.78 22.24
N GLY A 313 33.20 -2.38 21.99
CA GLY A 313 34.29 -3.26 21.56
C GLY A 313 34.36 -3.56 20.05
N ARG A 314 33.38 -3.10 19.26
CA ARG A 314 33.37 -3.18 17.79
C ARG A 314 32.75 -1.92 17.16
N GLU A 315 33.05 -0.77 17.77
CA GLU A 315 32.47 0.53 17.41
C GLU A 315 32.97 0.98 16.04
N VAL A 316 34.28 0.81 15.81
CA VAL A 316 34.94 1.12 14.54
C VAL A 316 35.30 -0.19 13.83
N LEU A 317 34.86 -0.30 12.58
CA LEU A 317 35.20 -1.36 11.65
C LEU A 317 36.27 -0.83 10.69
N ASN A 318 37.38 -1.57 10.59
CA ASN A 318 38.49 -1.23 9.70
C ASN A 318 38.23 -1.73 8.27
N ALA A 319 39.12 -1.39 7.34
CA ALA A 319 39.06 -1.90 5.97
C ALA A 319 39.02 -3.44 5.93
N GLY A 320 38.10 -3.99 5.14
CA GLY A 320 37.93 -5.43 4.96
C GLY A 320 36.49 -5.95 5.11
N PRO A 321 36.31 -7.28 5.03
CA PRO A 321 35.00 -7.92 5.15
C PRO A 321 34.58 -8.05 6.62
N HIS A 322 33.34 -7.63 6.90
CA HIS A 322 32.75 -7.70 8.23
C HIS A 322 31.34 -8.29 8.18
N LEU A 323 31.08 -9.21 9.11
CA LEU A 323 29.73 -9.71 9.38
C LEU A 323 29.06 -8.82 10.43
N LYS A 324 27.88 -8.30 10.12
CA LYS A 324 26.98 -7.58 11.03
C LYS A 324 25.63 -8.27 11.11
N LEU A 325 24.76 -7.84 12.01
CA LEU A 325 23.37 -8.31 12.01
C LEU A 325 22.59 -7.72 10.81
N PRO A 326 21.55 -8.43 10.34
CA PRO A 326 20.74 -7.93 9.24
C PRO A 326 20.05 -6.61 9.61
N TRP A 327 19.78 -5.81 8.59
CA TRP A 327 18.95 -4.62 8.74
C TRP A 327 17.55 -5.04 9.26
N PRO A 328 16.91 -4.31 10.20
CA PRO A 328 17.23 -2.96 10.70
C PRO A 328 18.04 -2.90 12.00
N ILE A 329 18.56 -4.03 12.49
CA ILE A 329 19.18 -4.12 13.81
C ILE A 329 20.52 -3.36 13.86
N ASP A 330 21.41 -3.67 12.92
CA ASP A 330 22.74 -3.05 12.80
C ASP A 330 22.79 -2.13 11.56
N LYS A 331 23.18 -0.87 11.76
CA LYS A 331 23.47 0.13 10.73
C LYS A 331 24.98 0.42 10.68
N VAL A 332 25.49 0.69 9.49
CA VAL A 332 26.91 0.98 9.26
C VAL A 332 27.05 2.29 8.51
N TYR A 333 27.80 3.24 9.07
CA TYR A 333 28.10 4.52 8.45
C TYR A 333 29.57 4.55 8.05
N ARG A 334 29.86 4.78 6.77
CA ARG A 334 31.22 4.76 6.23
C ARG A 334 31.78 6.18 6.22
N HIS A 335 33.02 6.32 6.68
CA HIS A 335 33.73 7.59 6.71
C HIS A 335 35.16 7.41 6.18
N ARG A 336 35.59 8.36 5.35
CA ARG A 336 36.92 8.40 4.75
C ARG A 336 37.93 8.97 5.75
N THR A 337 38.40 8.17 6.70
CA THR A 337 39.29 8.63 7.78
C THR A 337 40.76 8.68 7.37
N GLU A 338 41.20 7.82 6.46
CA GLU A 338 42.61 7.78 6.02
C GLU A 338 42.88 8.68 4.80
N GLN A 339 41.84 9.27 4.21
CA GLN A 339 41.96 10.21 3.10
C GLN A 339 41.97 11.66 3.62
N ILE A 340 42.81 12.50 3.01
CA ILE A 340 42.81 13.94 3.28
C ILE A 340 41.55 14.53 2.62
N GLN A 341 40.68 15.11 3.44
CA GLN A 341 39.48 15.79 3.00
C GLN A 341 39.77 17.29 2.85
N THR A 342 39.09 17.96 1.92
CA THR A 342 39.22 19.41 1.72
C THR A 342 37.86 20.06 1.96
N LEU A 343 37.86 21.08 2.82
CA LEU A 343 36.74 21.97 3.07
C LEU A 343 37.09 23.35 2.51
N SER A 344 36.31 23.86 1.58
CA SER A 344 36.47 25.23 1.07
C SER A 344 35.68 26.19 1.95
N VAL A 345 36.33 27.25 2.44
CA VAL A 345 35.68 28.29 3.24
C VAL A 345 35.60 29.58 2.43
N GLY A 346 34.41 30.18 2.40
CA GLY A 346 34.12 31.39 1.63
C GLY A 346 33.70 31.15 0.18
N PHE A 347 33.68 29.88 -0.23
CA PHE A 347 33.30 29.44 -1.56
C PHE A 347 32.63 28.06 -1.46
N ASP A 348 31.36 28.00 -1.85
CA ASP A 348 30.63 26.74 -2.00
C ASP A 348 30.64 26.34 -3.48
N PRO A 349 31.42 25.31 -3.89
CA PRO A 349 31.39 24.83 -5.26
C PRO A 349 30.01 24.25 -5.53
N GLU A 350 29.24 24.86 -6.44
CA GLU A 350 28.01 24.24 -6.94
C GLU A 350 28.38 22.90 -7.61
N GLU A 351 27.64 21.83 -7.29
CA GLU A 351 27.88 20.46 -7.81
C GLU A 351 27.56 20.31 -9.31
N GLU A 352 27.39 21.41 -10.06
CA GLU A 352 27.04 21.37 -11.47
C GLU A 352 28.27 21.34 -12.38
N GLU A 353 28.34 20.24 -13.15
CA GLU A 353 29.16 19.93 -14.33
C GLU A 353 30.61 20.41 -14.33
N HIS A 354 31.52 19.43 -14.45
CA HIS A 354 32.92 19.62 -14.81
C HIS A 354 33.05 20.25 -16.21
N GLU A 355 32.70 21.53 -16.37
CA GLU A 355 33.06 22.30 -17.55
C GLU A 355 34.58 22.53 -17.49
N LEU A 356 35.29 21.91 -18.43
CA LEU A 356 36.76 21.97 -18.56
C LEU A 356 37.30 23.39 -18.80
N THR A 357 36.45 24.41 -18.89
CA THR A 357 36.80 25.79 -19.21
C THR A 357 36.25 26.76 -18.17
N ILE A 358 37.13 27.25 -17.28
CA ILE A 358 36.77 28.28 -16.29
C ILE A 358 36.67 29.64 -17.01
N GLN A 359 35.44 30.12 -17.20
CA GLN A 359 35.21 31.47 -17.75
C GLN A 359 35.17 32.52 -16.65
N TRP A 360 36.23 33.33 -16.51
CA TRP A 360 36.36 34.41 -15.51
C TRP A 360 35.23 35.45 -15.46
N THR A 361 34.36 35.49 -16.47
CA THR A 361 33.23 36.41 -16.59
C THR A 361 31.94 35.92 -15.92
N LEU A 362 31.86 34.63 -15.56
CA LEU A 362 30.71 34.03 -14.91
C LEU A 362 31.02 33.79 -13.43
N ALA A 363 29.99 33.79 -12.58
CA ALA A 363 30.15 33.42 -11.17
C ALA A 363 30.42 31.90 -11.07
N HIS A 364 31.47 31.49 -10.36
CA HIS A 364 31.90 30.08 -10.29
C HIS A 364 31.34 29.32 -9.07
N GLY A 365 30.22 29.77 -8.52
CA GLY A 365 29.58 29.17 -7.35
C GLY A 365 29.12 30.25 -6.38
N LYS A 366 28.74 29.81 -5.17
CA LYS A 366 28.25 30.72 -4.14
C LYS A 366 29.42 31.25 -3.31
N GLU A 367 29.78 32.51 -3.57
CA GLU A 367 30.82 33.23 -2.86
C GLU A 367 30.27 33.96 -1.64
N ASP A 368 30.89 33.75 -0.48
CA ASP A 368 30.55 34.49 0.74
C ASP A 368 31.42 35.74 0.84
N ASN A 369 30.76 36.89 0.99
CA ASN A 369 31.44 38.17 1.17
C ASN A 369 31.78 38.39 2.64
N PHE A 370 33.07 38.54 2.95
CA PHE A 370 33.54 38.90 4.28
C PHE A 370 33.63 40.43 4.45
N LEU A 371 33.12 40.93 5.58
CA LEU A 371 33.20 42.36 5.93
C LEU A 371 34.53 42.63 6.64
N VAL A 372 35.38 43.45 6.04
CA VAL A 372 36.69 43.84 6.58
C VAL A 372 36.71 45.35 6.86
N ALA A 373 37.23 45.74 8.02
CA ALA A 373 37.36 47.15 8.39
C ALA A 373 38.47 47.81 7.57
N LYS A 374 38.18 48.95 6.94
CA LYS A 374 39.20 49.70 6.20
C LYS A 374 40.09 50.47 7.18
N ARG A 375 41.41 50.21 7.16
CA ARG A 375 42.39 50.88 8.05
C ARG A 375 42.75 52.30 7.61
N GLU A 376 42.48 52.67 6.35
CA GLU A 376 42.64 54.05 5.91
C GLU A 376 41.58 54.94 6.58
N THR A 377 42.03 55.79 7.51
CA THR A 377 41.28 57.00 7.88
C THR A 377 41.09 57.81 6.62
N SER A 378 39.89 57.75 6.03
CA SER A 378 39.47 58.71 5.00
C SER A 378 39.83 60.09 5.51
N SER A 379 40.76 60.77 4.83
CA SER A 379 41.01 62.19 5.05
C SER A 379 39.66 62.89 4.94
N VAL A 380 39.23 63.47 6.04
CA VAL A 380 37.96 64.16 6.18
C VAL A 380 37.97 65.36 5.25
N ASP A 381 37.28 65.26 4.11
CA ASP A 381 36.73 66.43 3.45
C ASP A 381 35.23 66.50 3.73
N SER A 382 34.85 67.65 4.29
CA SER A 382 33.49 68.16 4.51
C SER A 382 32.68 67.56 5.66
N ALA A 383 32.81 68.21 6.82
CA ALA A 383 31.82 68.17 7.89
C ALA A 383 30.57 68.97 7.49
N ALA A 384 29.44 68.28 7.31
CA ALA A 384 28.11 68.88 7.50
C ALA A 384 27.63 68.54 8.92
N PRO A 385 27.06 69.50 9.69
CA PRO A 385 26.60 69.25 11.04
C PRO A 385 25.17 68.71 10.99
N GLY A 386 25.02 67.40 11.11
CA GLY A 386 23.73 66.73 11.15
C GLY A 386 23.89 65.34 11.74
N ASP A 387 23.14 65.08 12.80
CA ASP A 387 23.16 63.93 13.69
C ASP A 387 22.88 62.59 12.97
N ALA A 388 23.88 62.08 12.24
CA ALA A 388 23.87 60.75 11.65
C ALA A 388 25.13 60.01 12.08
N ARG A 389 24.95 58.95 12.88
CA ARG A 389 26.01 58.03 13.32
C ARG A 389 26.91 57.69 12.12
N LYS A 390 28.16 58.18 12.13
CA LYS A 390 29.15 57.90 11.09
C LYS A 390 29.42 56.40 11.02
N THR A 391 28.91 55.74 9.99
CA THR A 391 29.21 54.33 9.72
C THR A 391 30.69 54.21 9.33
N PRO A 392 31.50 53.42 10.03
CA PRO A 392 32.90 53.23 9.65
C PRO A 392 32.99 52.64 8.23
N PRO A 393 34.02 52.99 7.43
CA PRO A 393 34.19 52.43 6.09
C PRO A 393 34.45 50.93 6.17
N VAL A 394 33.57 50.13 5.57
CA VAL A 394 33.69 48.67 5.48
C VAL A 394 34.00 48.28 4.03
N SER A 395 34.99 47.41 3.84
CA SER A 395 35.29 46.78 2.55
C SER A 395 34.70 45.36 2.53
N LEU A 396 34.25 44.92 1.36
CA LEU A 396 33.89 43.53 1.13
C LEU A 396 35.10 42.81 0.53
N LEU A 397 35.42 41.64 1.07
CA LEU A 397 36.50 40.79 0.58
C LEU A 397 35.93 39.38 0.37
N THR A 398 36.10 38.85 -0.83
CA THR A 398 35.82 37.44 -1.13
C THR A 398 37.11 36.66 -1.00
N VAL A 399 37.09 35.55 -0.26
CA VAL A 399 38.27 34.73 0.00
C VAL A 399 37.92 33.27 -0.22
N ASN A 400 38.78 32.58 -0.95
CA ASN A 400 38.74 31.13 -1.11
C ASN A 400 39.95 30.52 -0.41
N ILE A 401 39.74 29.91 0.76
CA ILE A 401 40.78 29.20 1.50
C ILE A 401 40.38 27.72 1.62
N PRO A 402 41.10 26.80 0.96
CA PRO A 402 40.90 25.37 1.17
C PRO A 402 41.56 24.93 2.48
N VAL A 403 40.76 24.36 3.38
CA VAL A 403 41.20 23.76 4.64
C VAL A 403 41.23 22.25 4.45
N GLN A 404 42.43 21.68 4.51
CA GLN A 404 42.61 20.23 4.44
C GLN A 404 42.63 19.63 5.85
N TYR A 405 41.88 18.56 6.06
CA TYR A 405 41.81 17.87 7.35
C TYR A 405 41.72 16.36 7.18
N GLN A 406 42.11 15.65 8.23
CA GLN A 406 42.04 14.19 8.33
C GLN A 406 41.43 13.82 9.68
N VAL A 407 40.53 12.83 9.68
CA VAL A 407 39.83 12.38 10.89
C VAL A 407 40.61 11.23 11.54
N THR A 408 41.25 11.49 12.67
CA THR A 408 42.06 10.49 13.40
C THR A 408 41.21 9.61 14.33
N ASP A 409 40.22 10.19 15.02
CA ASP A 409 39.35 9.49 15.98
C ASP A 409 37.88 9.64 15.56
N LEU A 410 37.35 8.58 14.92
CA LEU A 410 36.01 8.58 14.33
C LEU A 410 34.88 8.63 15.38
N PRO A 411 34.90 7.82 16.46
CA PRO A 411 33.90 7.93 17.52
C PRO A 411 33.82 9.31 18.15
N ALA A 412 34.97 9.94 18.46
CA ALA A 412 34.98 11.28 19.04
C ALA A 412 34.48 12.35 18.06
N TRP A 413 34.81 12.19 16.77
CA TRP A 413 34.33 13.07 15.70
C TRP A 413 32.81 13.10 15.60
N ILE A 414 32.16 11.93 15.70
CA ILE A 414 30.71 11.77 15.50
C ILE A 414 29.90 12.00 16.77
N TYR A 415 30.33 11.44 17.91
CA TYR A 415 29.49 11.45 19.12
C TYR A 415 29.63 12.70 19.99
N ASN A 416 30.75 13.43 19.90
CA ASN A 416 30.93 14.66 20.68
C ASN A 416 30.31 15.90 20.01
N HIS A 417 29.89 15.80 18.74
CA HIS A 417 29.40 16.91 17.94
C HIS A 417 28.09 16.55 17.24
N THR A 418 27.12 17.46 17.20
CA THR A 418 25.86 17.24 16.47
C THR A 418 26.04 17.27 14.96
N ASP A 419 26.94 18.12 14.46
CA ASP A 419 27.36 18.20 13.05
C ASP A 419 28.83 18.64 13.02
N SER A 420 29.71 17.66 12.82
CA SER A 420 31.16 17.88 12.91
C SER A 420 31.71 18.64 11.70
N SER A 421 31.14 18.45 10.51
CA SER A 421 31.50 19.19 9.30
C SER A 421 31.16 20.67 9.40
N ASN A 422 29.94 21.00 9.83
CA ASN A 422 29.51 22.39 9.98
C ASN A 422 30.28 23.09 11.11
N LEU A 423 30.53 22.38 12.21
CA LEU A 423 31.36 22.91 13.29
C LEU A 423 32.78 23.24 12.82
N LEU A 424 33.41 22.38 12.02
CA LEU A 424 34.72 22.65 11.43
C LEU A 424 34.67 23.89 10.53
N GLN A 425 33.64 23.99 9.69
CA GLN A 425 33.42 25.15 8.82
C GLN A 425 33.28 26.45 9.63
N GLN A 426 32.45 26.46 10.67
CA GLN A 426 32.27 27.64 11.52
C GLN A 426 33.55 28.06 12.23
N ILE A 427 34.34 27.11 12.72
CA ILE A 427 35.64 27.39 13.34
C ILE A 427 36.59 27.99 12.31
N ALA A 428 36.70 27.39 11.13
CA ALA A 428 37.56 27.88 10.07
C ALA A 428 37.14 29.29 9.61
N THR A 429 35.85 29.52 9.40
CA THR A 429 35.28 30.84 9.09
C THR A 429 35.61 31.86 10.18
N ARG A 430 35.49 31.49 11.45
CA ARG A 430 35.81 32.39 12.57
C ARG A 430 37.28 32.81 12.58
N GLU A 431 38.20 31.85 12.42
CA GLU A 431 39.63 32.15 12.40
C GLU A 431 40.02 32.97 11.16
N ILE A 432 39.41 32.70 10.00
CA ILE A 432 39.62 33.51 8.78
C ILE A 432 39.13 34.94 8.99
N VAL A 433 37.91 35.14 9.51
CA VAL A 433 37.40 36.48 9.81
C VAL A 433 38.30 37.20 10.81
N ARG A 434 38.76 36.50 11.86
CA ARG A 434 39.69 37.08 12.84
C ARG A 434 41.01 37.51 12.19
N TYR A 435 41.56 36.68 11.30
CA TYR A 435 42.76 37.00 10.54
C TYR A 435 42.55 38.23 9.65
N LEU A 436 41.47 38.25 8.87
CA LEU A 436 41.12 39.35 7.96
C LEU A 436 40.87 40.68 8.68
N VAL A 437 40.33 40.65 9.90
CA VAL A 437 40.15 41.86 10.73
C VAL A 437 41.47 42.34 11.34
N SER A 438 42.43 41.44 11.55
CA SER A 438 43.73 41.76 12.16
C SER A 438 44.82 42.20 11.18
N ALA A 439 44.72 41.76 9.92
CA ALA A 439 45.58 42.15 8.80
C ALA A 439 45.27 43.59 8.37
#